data_AF-A0A6C2YHR9-F1
#
_entry.id   AF-A0A6C2YHR9-F1
#
_cell.length_a   1.000
_cell.length_b   1.000
_cell.length_c   1.000
_cell.angle_alpha   90.00
_cell.angle_beta   90.00
_cell.angle_gamma   90.00
#
_symmetry.space_group_name_H-M   'P 1'
#
loop_
_entity.id
_entity.type
_entity.pdbx_description
1 polymer ?
#
loop_
_entity_poly.entity_id
_entity_poly.type
_entity_poly.pdbx_seq_one_letter_code
_entity_poly.pdbx_strand_id
1 'polypeptide(L)'
;MPMTVFSALAASDVHLEVEVAASRIQDFLARYQEITGVTPTRYQTQPNKFGLEGRIYFNGTPEQVAHLQGLGYHVQGPRTSGYLYDQFAYRIDSVELFWVLVNHGFRL
;
A
#
# COMPACT_ATOMS: atom_id res chain seq x y z
N MET A 1 3.51 -14.36 -8.21
CA MET A 1 4.18 -13.09 -7.85
C MET A 1 3.10 -12.03 -7.68
N PRO A 2 3.07 -11.22 -6.60
CA PRO A 2 2.02 -10.22 -6.37
C PRO A 2 1.88 -9.24 -7.54
N MET A 3 3.00 -8.91 -8.20
CA MET A 3 3.01 -7.97 -9.32
C MET A 3 2.16 -8.41 -10.51
N THR A 4 1.96 -9.72 -10.74
CA THR A 4 1.06 -10.19 -11.81
C THR A 4 -0.39 -9.74 -11.58
N VAL A 5 -0.80 -9.63 -10.31
CA VAL A 5 -2.13 -9.12 -9.96
C VAL A 5 -2.16 -7.60 -10.12
N PHE A 6 -1.22 -6.88 -9.49
CA PHE A 6 -1.21 -5.41 -9.51
C PHE A 6 -0.91 -4.79 -10.88
N SER A 7 -0.17 -5.48 -11.76
CA SER A 7 0.03 -5.03 -13.15
C SER A 7 -1.22 -5.17 -14.01
N ALA A 8 -2.18 -6.02 -13.59
CA ALA A 8 -3.45 -6.23 -14.29
C ALA A 8 -4.56 -5.30 -13.78
N LEU A 9 -4.32 -4.54 -12.71
CA LEU A 9 -5.23 -3.52 -12.19
C LEU A 9 -4.98 -2.19 -12.89
N ALA A 10 -6.03 -1.39 -13.10
CA ALA A 10 -5.82 -0.01 -13.52
C ALA A 10 -5.12 0.76 -12.39
N ALA A 11 -4.31 1.78 -12.73
CA ALA A 11 -3.66 2.60 -11.71
C ALA A 11 -4.67 3.29 -10.77
N SER A 12 -5.89 3.57 -11.26
CA SER A 12 -7.00 4.11 -10.45
C SER A 12 -7.56 3.11 -9.44
N ASP A 13 -7.30 1.82 -9.63
CA ASP A 13 -7.79 0.74 -8.77
C ASP A 13 -6.83 0.41 -7.64
N VAL A 14 -5.74 1.19 -7.47
CA VAL A 14 -4.75 1.00 -6.40
C VAL A 14 -4.44 2.34 -5.74
N HIS A 15 -4.55 2.39 -4.42
CA HIS A 15 -4.16 3.53 -3.61
C HIS A 15 -3.18 3.09 -2.52
N LEU A 16 -2.06 3.82 -2.41
CA LEU A 16 -1.05 3.59 -1.39
C LEU A 16 -1.18 4.64 -0.29
N GLU A 17 -1.13 4.20 0.96
CA GLU A 17 -1.04 5.04 2.13
C GLU A 17 0.08 4.51 3.03
N VAL A 18 0.73 5.41 3.75
CA VAL A 18 1.75 5.02 4.72
C VAL A 18 1.64 5.85 5.99
N GLU A 19 1.69 5.16 7.13
CA GLU A 19 1.89 5.78 8.45
C GLU A 19 3.34 5.56 8.88
N VAL A 20 3.99 6.64 9.32
CA VAL A 20 5.41 6.66 9.65
C VAL A 20 5.60 7.14 11.08
N ALA A 21 6.32 6.35 11.90
CA ALA A 21 6.77 6.78 13.21
C ALA A 21 7.67 8.02 13.11
N ALA A 22 7.55 8.97 14.05
CA ALA A 22 8.31 10.22 14.02
C ALA A 22 9.83 10.01 13.93
N SER A 23 10.35 9.01 14.63
CA SER A 23 11.78 8.64 14.62
C SER A 23 12.27 8.04 13.30
N ARG A 24 11.37 7.67 12.39
CA ARG A 24 11.65 6.99 11.11
C ARG A 24 11.37 7.86 9.89
N ILE A 25 10.93 9.11 10.08
CA ILE A 25 10.55 10.00 8.97
C ILE A 25 11.71 10.17 7.99
N GLN A 26 12.92 10.48 8.49
CA GLN A 26 14.08 10.71 7.62
C GLN A 26 14.47 9.43 6.84
N ASP A 27 14.48 8.27 7.49
CA ASP A 27 14.74 6.97 6.84
C ASP A 27 13.72 6.70 5.72
N PHE A 28 12.43 6.95 6.01
CA PHE A 28 11.35 6.79 5.04
C PHE A 28 11.50 7.72 3.83
N LEU A 29 11.72 9.02 4.09
CA LEU A 29 11.88 10.02 3.04
C LEU A 29 13.10 9.71 2.17
N ALA A 30 14.24 9.36 2.77
CA ALA A 30 15.46 9.00 2.06
C ALA A 30 15.23 7.78 1.15
N ARG A 31 14.64 6.71 1.67
CA ARG A 31 14.34 5.51 0.89
C ARG A 31 13.33 5.77 -0.23
N TYR A 32 12.28 6.54 0.04
CA TYR A 32 11.29 6.87 -0.99
C TYR A 32 11.91 7.73 -2.10
N GLN A 33 12.73 8.72 -1.74
CA GLN A 33 13.48 9.57 -2.67
C GLN A 33 14.47 8.74 -3.50
N GLU A 34 15.17 7.77 -2.89
CA GLU A 34 16.08 6.86 -3.58
C GLU A 34 15.35 6.02 -4.65
N ILE A 35 14.19 5.47 -4.31
CA ILE A 35 13.42 4.60 -5.23
C ILE A 35 12.71 5.40 -6.33
N THR A 36 12.15 6.56 -5.98
CA THR A 36 11.23 7.29 -6.88
C THR A 36 11.84 8.52 -7.52
N GLY A 37 12.98 9.01 -7.03
CA GLY A 37 13.58 10.28 -7.43
C GLY A 37 12.83 11.52 -6.92
N VAL A 38 11.78 11.35 -6.11
CA VAL A 38 10.96 12.47 -5.61
C VAL A 38 10.63 12.32 -4.13
N THR A 39 10.35 13.44 -3.46
CA THR A 39 9.96 13.46 -2.06
C THR A 39 8.45 13.23 -1.97
N PRO A 40 7.96 12.30 -1.15
CA PRO A 40 6.53 12.04 -1.05
C PRO A 40 5.82 13.24 -0.42
N THR A 41 4.68 13.65 -0.99
CA THR A 41 3.89 14.78 -0.49
C THR A 41 2.81 14.35 0.51
N ARG A 42 2.50 13.05 0.57
CA ARG A 42 1.43 12.50 1.41
C ARG A 42 1.93 11.28 2.19
N TYR A 43 2.11 11.46 3.49
CA TYR A 43 2.34 10.41 4.47
C TYR A 43 1.79 10.89 5.81
N GLN A 44 1.34 9.97 6.65
CA GLN A 44 0.85 10.31 7.97
C GLN A 44 1.93 10.09 9.00
N THR A 45 2.00 10.98 9.99
CA THR A 45 2.86 10.80 11.16
C THR A 45 1.98 10.49 12.35
N GLN A 46 2.31 9.42 13.09
CA GLN A 46 1.62 9.09 14.32
C GLN A 46 2.65 8.88 15.44
N PRO A 47 2.58 9.67 16.53
CA PRO A 47 3.60 9.67 17.58
C PRO A 47 3.69 8.34 18.34
N ASN A 48 2.62 7.53 18.31
CA ASN A 48 2.51 6.28 19.06
C ASN A 48 2.84 5.03 18.23
N LYS A 49 3.39 5.18 17.02
CA LYS A 49 3.77 4.04 16.16
C LYS A 49 5.24 3.66 16.38
N PHE A 50 5.53 2.36 16.36
CA PHE A 50 6.89 1.83 16.51
C PHE A 50 7.68 1.76 15.18
N GLY A 51 7.00 1.90 14.03
CA GLY A 51 7.63 1.69 12.73
C GLY A 51 6.87 2.33 11.58
N LEU A 52 6.92 1.66 10.43
CA LEU A 52 6.21 2.04 9.21
C LEU A 52 5.06 1.07 8.99
N GLU A 53 3.90 1.57 8.59
CA GLU A 53 2.74 0.77 8.22
C GLU A 53 2.33 1.15 6.80
N GLY A 54 2.59 0.26 5.85
CA GLY A 54 2.19 0.44 4.46
C GLY A 54 0.80 -0.18 4.23
N ARG A 55 -0.15 0.64 3.78
CA ARG A 55 -1.51 0.20 3.45
C ARG A 55 -1.71 0.29 1.95
N ILE A 56 -2.17 -0.81 1.37
CA ILE A 56 -2.49 -0.93 -0.05
C ILE A 56 -3.99 -1.13 -0.16
N TYR A 57 -4.71 -0.11 -0.61
CA TYR A 57 -6.13 -0.22 -0.94
C TYR A 57 -6.27 -0.54 -2.42
N PHE A 58 -7.16 -1.46 -2.77
CA PHE A 58 -7.36 -1.84 -4.16
C PHE A 58 -8.76 -2.35 -4.46
N ASN A 59 -9.12 -2.31 -5.74
CA ASN A 59 -10.23 -3.05 -6.30
C ASN A 59 -9.69 -4.20 -7.14
N GLY A 60 -10.33 -5.36 -7.09
CA GLY A 60 -9.90 -6.53 -7.85
C GLY A 60 -11.02 -7.57 -7.94
N THR A 61 -10.91 -8.46 -8.92
CA THR A 61 -11.84 -9.58 -9.08
C THR A 61 -11.65 -10.60 -7.95
N PRO A 62 -12.65 -11.47 -7.68
CA PRO A 62 -12.51 -12.54 -6.70
C PRO A 62 -11.28 -13.44 -6.94
N GLU A 63 -10.91 -13.69 -8.20
CA GLU A 63 -9.74 -14.50 -8.56
C GLU A 63 -8.42 -13.79 -8.20
N GLN A 64 -8.35 -12.48 -8.42
CA GLN A 64 -7.19 -11.66 -8.05
C GLN A 64 -7.01 -11.63 -6.53
N VAL A 65 -8.11 -11.49 -5.78
CA VAL A 65 -8.11 -11.53 -4.32
C VAL A 65 -7.67 -12.90 -3.80
N ALA A 66 -8.24 -13.98 -4.34
CA ALA A 66 -7.88 -15.34 -3.97
C ALA A 66 -6.40 -15.64 -4.28
N HIS A 67 -5.87 -15.13 -5.39
CA HIS A 67 -4.46 -15.25 -5.73
C HIS A 67 -3.58 -14.53 -4.68
N LEU A 68 -3.90 -13.28 -4.31
CA LEU A 68 -3.15 -12.54 -3.29
C LEU A 68 -3.17 -13.27 -1.93
N GLN A 69 -4.31 -13.82 -1.54
CA GLN A 69 -4.42 -14.65 -0.33
C GLN A 69 -3.59 -15.94 -0.44
N GLY A 70 -3.60 -16.61 -1.60
CA GLY A 70 -2.78 -17.79 -1.88
C GLY A 70 -1.26 -17.52 -1.85
N LEU A 71 -0.84 -16.27 -2.06
CA LEU A 71 0.54 -15.82 -1.87
C LEU A 71 0.88 -15.49 -0.40
N GLY A 72 -0.08 -15.61 0.51
CA GLY A 72 0.09 -15.37 1.94
C GLY A 72 -0.22 -13.94 2.40
N TYR A 73 -0.74 -13.07 1.52
CA TYR A 73 -1.16 -11.72 1.93
C TYR A 73 -2.49 -11.74 2.67
N HIS A 74 -2.56 -11.03 3.79
CA HIS A 74 -3.82 -10.83 4.50
C HIS A 74 -4.65 -9.74 3.82
N VAL A 75 -5.58 -10.16 2.97
CA VAL A 75 -6.54 -9.27 2.29
C VAL A 75 -7.76 -9.04 3.17
N GLN A 76 -8.01 -7.77 3.52
CA GLN A 76 -9.18 -7.33 4.28
C GLN A 76 -10.25 -6.81 3.33
N GLY A 77 -11.45 -7.39 3.39
CA GLY A 77 -12.61 -6.97 2.61
C GLY A 77 -13.55 -8.14 2.26
N PRO A 78 -14.62 -7.90 1.48
CA PRO A 78 -15.03 -6.59 0.96
C PRO A 78 -15.42 -5.63 2.08
N ARG A 79 -14.93 -4.39 2.00
CA ARG A 79 -15.11 -3.36 3.04
C ARG A 79 -16.48 -2.67 2.88
N THR A 80 -17.26 -2.61 3.96
CA THR A 80 -18.60 -1.99 3.97
C THR A 80 -18.68 -0.73 4.83
N SER A 81 -17.59 -0.36 5.51
CA SER A 81 -17.47 0.87 6.30
C SER A 81 -16.00 1.22 6.54
N GLY A 82 -15.73 2.44 7.00
CA GLY A 82 -14.39 2.94 7.33
C GLY A 82 -13.76 3.81 6.24
N TYR A 83 -12.52 4.25 6.44
CA TYR A 83 -11.84 5.17 5.52
C TYR A 83 -11.67 4.57 4.10
N LEU A 84 -12.10 5.30 3.06
CA LEU A 84 -12.05 4.90 1.64
C LEU A 84 -12.85 3.65 1.24
N TYR A 85 -13.81 3.20 2.06
CA TYR A 85 -14.64 2.02 1.74
C TYR A 85 -15.52 2.19 0.50
N ASP A 86 -15.87 3.44 0.16
CA ASP A 86 -16.67 3.82 -1.00
C ASP A 86 -15.86 3.84 -2.31
N GLN A 87 -14.53 3.78 -2.21
CA GLN A 87 -13.60 3.84 -3.34
C GLN A 87 -12.84 2.52 -3.54
N PHE A 88 -12.51 1.81 -2.46
CA PHE A 88 -11.72 0.58 -2.50
C PHE A 88 -12.35 -0.53 -1.66
N ALA A 89 -12.67 -1.64 -2.33
CA ALA A 89 -13.29 -2.80 -1.72
C ALA A 89 -12.33 -3.59 -0.81
N TYR A 90 -11.02 -3.55 -1.07
CA TYR A 90 -10.03 -4.37 -0.37
C TYR A 90 -8.86 -3.55 0.17
N ARG A 91 -8.21 -4.08 1.22
CA ARG A 91 -6.97 -3.55 1.80
C ARG A 91 -5.98 -4.66 2.13
N ILE A 92 -4.70 -4.42 1.91
CA ILE A 92 -3.59 -5.20 2.49
C ILE A 92 -2.73 -4.27 3.32
N ASP A 93 -2.40 -4.69 4.54
CA ASP A 93 -1.41 -3.99 5.39
C ASP A 93 -0.09 -4.77 5.28
N SER A 94 0.87 -4.23 4.53
CA SER A 94 2.18 -4.86 4.32
C SER A 94 3.22 -3.83 3.89
N VAL A 95 4.23 -3.61 4.73
CA VAL A 95 5.38 -2.75 4.44
C VAL A 95 6.18 -3.27 3.25
N GLU A 96 6.37 -4.59 3.19
CA GLU A 96 7.13 -5.24 2.12
C GLU A 96 6.43 -5.03 0.77
N LEU A 97 5.14 -5.37 0.68
CA LEU A 97 4.37 -5.20 -0.55
C LEU A 97 4.27 -3.72 -0.95
N PHE A 98 4.11 -2.82 0.02
CA PHE A 98 4.13 -1.38 -0.23
C PHE A 98 5.41 -0.97 -0.97
N TRP A 99 6.59 -1.35 -0.47
CA TRP A 99 7.85 -1.00 -1.12
C TRP A 99 8.02 -1.67 -2.49
N VAL A 100 7.54 -2.91 -2.65
CA VAL A 100 7.52 -3.58 -3.95
C VAL A 100 6.71 -2.75 -4.95
N LEU A 101 5.51 -2.30 -4.59
CA LEU A 101 4.67 -1.48 -5.48
C LEU A 101 5.33 -0.13 -5.81
N VAL A 102 5.92 0.55 -4.82
CA VAL A 102 6.65 1.80 -5.06
C VAL A 102 7.80 1.60 -6.06
N ASN A 103 8.56 0.51 -5.91
CA ASN A 103 9.64 0.12 -6.82
C ASN A 103 9.14 -0.18 -8.24
N HIS A 104 7.89 -0.60 -8.39
CA HIS A 104 7.24 -0.87 -9.67
C HIS A 104 6.46 0.32 -10.25
N GLY A 105 6.63 1.52 -9.68
CA GLY A 105 6.08 2.75 -10.27
C GLY A 105 4.82 3.27 -9.59
N PHE A 106 4.24 2.56 -8.62
CA PHE A 106 3.14 3.09 -7.82
C PHE A 106 3.62 4.22 -6.90
N ARG A 107 2.74 5.15 -6.55
CA ARG A 107 3.09 6.36 -5.79
C ARG A 107 2.07 6.63 -4.68
N LEU A 108 2.53 7.38 -3.67
CA LEU A 108 1.71 8.04 -2.66
C LEU A 108 0.98 9.27 -3.21
#